data_AF-A0A2Z6R0M4-F1
#
_entry.id   AF-A0A2Z6R0M4-F1
#
_cell.length_a   1.000
_cell.length_b   1.000
_cell.length_c   1.000
_cell.angle_alpha   90.00
_cell.angle_beta   90.00
_cell.angle_gamma   90.00
#
_symmetry.space_group_name_H-M   'P 1'
#
loop_
_entity.id
_entity.type
_entity.pdbx_description
1 polymer ?
#
loop_
_entity_poly.entity_id
_entity_poly.type
_entity_poly.pdbx_seq_one_letter_code
_entity_poly.pdbx_strand_id
1 'polypeptide(L)'
;MTLNSRAEPLIITENIVERIGAKIDKSEIHDLEGISTVPVESIGVVRNLPITLASRLTIIEDFIVMRYRKPTLIFSNKLLKKYGCAVDWSTEELKIPFNEKIILSRSLCIRSRTSSR
;
A
#
# COMPACT_ATOMS: atom_id res chain seq x y z
N MET A 1 -22.15 18.04 0.61
CA MET A 1 -21.99 16.63 0.17
C MET A 1 -20.54 16.27 0.34
N THR A 2 -20.22 15.42 1.32
CA THR A 2 -18.85 14.92 1.51
C THR A 2 -18.69 13.69 0.62
N LEU A 3 -17.97 13.84 -0.49
CA LEU A 3 -17.60 12.72 -1.35
C LEU A 3 -16.59 11.87 -0.56
N ASN A 4 -17.10 10.93 0.24
CA ASN A 4 -16.25 9.93 0.87
C ASN A 4 -15.90 8.90 -0.21
N SER A 5 -14.99 9.27 -1.13
CA SER A 5 -14.40 8.31 -2.05
C SER A 5 -13.54 7.39 -1.21
N ARG A 6 -14.17 6.34 -0.70
CA ARG A 6 -13.56 5.21 0.02
C ARG A 6 -12.66 4.40 -0.91
N ALA A 7 -11.84 5.07 -1.71
CA ALA A 7 -10.68 4.48 -2.35
C ALA A 7 -9.75 4.14 -1.20
N GLU A 8 -9.63 2.86 -0.91
CA GLU A 8 -8.65 2.35 0.06
C GLU A 8 -7.27 2.90 -0.34
N PRO A 9 -6.66 3.79 0.47
CA PRO A 9 -5.46 4.49 0.08
C PRO A 9 -4.27 3.54 0.04
N LEU A 10 -3.37 3.78 -0.90
CA LEU A 10 -2.06 3.14 -0.92
C LEU A 10 -1.11 3.97 -0.06
N ILE A 11 -0.38 3.32 0.82
CA ILE A 11 0.47 4.02 1.80
C ILE A 11 1.90 3.56 1.67
N ILE A 12 2.81 4.52 1.63
CA ILE A 12 4.26 4.31 1.66
C ILE A 12 4.85 5.14 2.78
N THR A 13 5.89 4.63 3.44
CA THR A 13 6.56 5.40 4.50
C THR A 13 7.62 6.34 3.94
N GLU A 14 7.76 7.52 4.57
CA GLU A 14 8.70 8.60 4.19
C GLU A 14 10.11 8.07 3.91
N ASN A 15 10.61 7.20 4.77
CA ASN A 15 11.96 6.63 4.64
C ASN A 15 12.18 5.79 3.36
N ILE A 16 11.15 5.20 2.76
CA ILE A 16 11.28 4.52 1.47
C ILE A 16 11.38 5.56 0.36
N VAL A 17 10.51 6.58 0.41
CA VAL A 17 10.45 7.67 -0.58
C VAL A 17 11.76 8.44 -0.61
N GLU A 18 12.34 8.75 0.55
CA GLU A 18 13.64 9.41 0.68
C GLU A 18 14.76 8.57 0.05
N ARG A 19 14.78 7.25 0.29
CA ARG A 19 15.80 6.35 -0.25
C ARG A 19 15.77 6.26 -1.78
N ILE A 20 14.58 6.35 -2.38
CA ILE A 20 14.44 6.35 -3.84
C ILE A 20 14.52 7.75 -4.46
N GLY A 21 14.64 8.81 -3.63
CA GLY A 21 14.75 10.19 -4.08
C GLY A 21 13.49 10.73 -4.77
N ALA A 22 12.31 10.17 -4.50
CA ALA A 22 11.07 10.60 -5.14
C ALA A 22 10.53 11.90 -4.50
N LYS A 23 9.90 12.75 -5.33
CA LYS A 23 9.35 14.03 -4.87
C LYS A 23 8.01 13.81 -4.17
N ILE A 24 7.89 14.35 -2.96
CA ILE A 24 6.65 14.38 -2.19
C ILE A 24 5.90 15.68 -2.48
N ASP A 25 4.67 15.56 -2.96
CA ASP A 25 3.72 16.66 -3.03
C ASP A 25 3.10 16.87 -1.65
N LYS A 26 3.53 17.94 -0.96
CA LYS A 26 3.07 18.29 0.40
C LYS A 26 1.77 19.10 0.41
N SER A 27 1.22 19.42 -0.77
CA SER A 27 -0.04 20.19 -0.86
C SER A 27 -1.28 19.34 -0.56
N GLU A 28 -1.17 18.01 -0.69
CA GLU A 28 -2.24 17.06 -0.46
C GLU A 28 -1.94 16.22 0.79
N ILE A 29 -2.60 16.54 1.90
CA ILE A 29 -2.47 15.84 3.17
C ILE A 29 -3.77 15.08 3.44
N HIS A 30 -3.66 13.80 3.78
CA HIS A 30 -4.80 12.97 4.09
C HIS A 30 -4.89 12.67 5.58
N ASP A 31 -6.11 12.60 6.07
CA ASP A 31 -6.38 12.04 7.39
C ASP A 31 -6.23 10.51 7.34
N LEU A 32 -5.38 9.99 8.24
CA LEU A 32 -5.11 8.55 8.39
C LEU A 32 -5.81 7.98 9.63
N GLU A 33 -6.71 8.75 10.26
CA GLU A 33 -7.63 8.22 11.26
C GLU A 33 -8.35 7.00 10.71
N GLY A 34 -8.43 5.97 11.54
CA GLY A 34 -9.03 4.73 11.09
C GLY A 34 -8.15 3.92 10.13
N ILE A 35 -6.84 4.18 10.03
CA ILE A 35 -5.89 3.26 9.38
C ILE A 35 -4.87 2.74 10.40
N SER A 36 -4.38 3.63 11.25
CA SER A 36 -3.48 3.30 12.35
C SER A 36 -4.19 3.38 13.70
N THR A 37 -3.76 2.55 14.66
CA THR A 37 -4.16 2.65 16.07
C THR A 37 -3.34 3.65 16.87
N VAL A 38 -2.22 4.10 16.29
CA VAL A 38 -1.35 5.15 16.84
C VAL A 38 -1.48 6.38 15.95
N PRO A 39 -1.50 7.61 16.50
CA PRO A 39 -1.45 8.82 15.69
C PRO A 39 -0.27 8.76 14.71
N VAL A 40 -0.57 8.87 13.43
CA VAL A 40 0.41 8.88 12.34
C VAL A 40 0.13 10.06 11.44
N GLU A 41 1.19 10.75 11.05
CA GLU A 41 1.10 11.95 10.21
C GLU A 41 1.22 11.56 8.74
N SER A 42 0.26 12.02 7.92
CA SER A 42 0.44 12.11 6.47
C SER A 42 1.32 13.31 6.15
N ILE A 43 2.28 13.12 5.25
CA ILE A 43 3.27 14.14 4.86
C ILE A 43 2.93 14.74 3.49
N GLY A 44 2.24 13.97 2.66
CA GLY A 44 1.97 14.33 1.28
C GLY A 44 1.63 13.12 0.44
N VAL A 45 1.70 13.29 -0.88
CA VAL A 45 1.47 12.23 -1.87
C VAL A 45 2.69 12.13 -2.80
N VAL A 46 3.09 10.91 -3.15
CA VAL A 46 3.98 10.65 -4.29
C VAL A 46 3.12 10.14 -5.43
N ARG A 47 3.17 10.81 -6.59
CA ARG A 47 2.33 10.48 -7.74
C ARG A 47 3.06 9.57 -8.73
N ASN A 48 2.31 8.68 -9.38
CA ASN A 48 2.78 7.79 -10.45
C ASN A 48 4.06 7.03 -10.08
N LEU A 49 4.15 6.52 -8.85
CA LEU A 49 5.34 5.81 -8.39
C LEU A 49 5.34 4.36 -8.90
N PRO A 50 6.34 3.95 -9.70
CA PRO A 50 6.46 2.56 -10.09
C PRO A 50 7.04 1.72 -8.95
N ILE A 51 6.35 0.64 -8.59
CA ILE A 51 6.82 -0.38 -7.64
C ILE A 51 6.84 -1.73 -8.36
N THR A 52 8.03 -2.30 -8.48
CA THR A 52 8.21 -3.65 -9.03
C THR A 52 8.19 -4.69 -7.90
N LEU A 53 7.26 -5.62 -7.95
CA LEU A 53 7.21 -6.79 -7.06
C LEU A 53 8.15 -7.89 -7.58
N ALA A 54 8.51 -8.85 -6.72
CA ALA A 54 9.45 -9.93 -7.03
C ALA A 54 9.08 -10.75 -8.29
N SER A 55 7.81 -10.72 -8.69
CA SER A 55 7.28 -11.33 -9.91
C SER A 55 7.45 -10.48 -11.18
N ARG A 56 8.25 -9.39 -11.16
CA ARG A 56 8.35 -8.38 -12.23
C ARG A 56 7.04 -7.64 -12.54
N LEU A 57 5.99 -7.84 -11.74
CA LEU A 57 4.78 -7.03 -11.82
C LEU A 57 5.12 -5.60 -11.36
N THR A 58 4.94 -4.64 -12.26
CA THR A 58 5.11 -3.22 -11.95
C THR A 58 3.74 -2.58 -11.71
N ILE A 59 3.54 -2.06 -10.51
CA ILE A 59 2.38 -1.28 -10.10
C ILE A 59 2.76 0.18 -10.24
N ILE A 60 1.97 0.98 -10.95
CA ILE A 60 2.17 2.42 -11.07
C ILE A 60 0.93 3.11 -10.51
N GLU A 61 1.07 3.76 -9.37
CA GLU A 61 -0.04 4.41 -8.66
C GLU A 61 0.46 5.61 -7.83
N ASP A 62 -0.49 6.37 -7.31
CA ASP A 62 -0.25 7.40 -6.31
C ASP A 62 -0.24 6.79 -4.90
N PHE A 63 0.70 7.24 -4.06
CA PHE A 63 0.86 6.76 -2.69
C PHE A 63 0.82 7.91 -1.70
N ILE A 64 0.03 7.76 -0.65
CA ILE A 64 0.08 8.64 0.52
C ILE A 64 1.35 8.35 1.29
N VAL A 65 2.11 9.39 1.60
CA VAL A 65 3.33 9.29 2.37
C VAL A 65 3.02 9.45 3.85
N MET A 66 3.35 8.43 4.62
CA MET A 66 3.15 8.40 6.07
C MET A 66 4.50 8.52 6.80
N ARG A 67 4.54 9.33 7.85
CA ARG A 67 5.67 9.35 8.78
C ARG A 67 5.59 8.15 9.73
N TYR A 68 6.49 7.19 9.55
CA TYR A 68 6.55 6.01 10.42
C TYR A 68 7.96 5.44 10.52
N ARG A 69 8.29 4.84 11.68
CA ARG A 69 9.66 4.38 11.98
C ARG A 69 10.11 3.21 11.10
N LYS A 70 9.21 2.27 10.81
CA LYS A 70 9.55 1.06 10.04
C LYS A 70 9.21 1.27 8.55
N PRO A 71 10.12 0.95 7.61
CA PRO A 71 9.80 0.93 6.19
C PRO A 71 8.58 0.04 5.95
N THR A 72 7.49 0.62 5.44
CA THR A 72 6.21 -0.07 5.25
C THR A 72 5.58 0.36 3.94
N LEU A 73 5.04 -0.60 3.20
CA LEU A 73 4.23 -0.39 2.01
C LEU A 73 2.90 -1.13 2.20
N ILE A 74 1.79 -0.42 2.03
CA ILE A 74 0.44 -0.97 2.23
C ILE A 74 -0.31 -0.90 0.91
N PHE A 75 -0.77 -2.06 0.45
CA PHE A 75 -1.63 -2.19 -0.71
C PHE A 75 -3.08 -2.37 -0.29
N SER A 76 -3.98 -1.74 -1.03
CA SER A 76 -5.42 -1.93 -0.87
C SER A 76 -5.89 -3.24 -1.49
N ASN A 77 -6.98 -3.79 -0.98
CA ASN A 77 -7.61 -4.97 -1.56
C ASN A 77 -8.10 -4.66 -2.98
N LYS A 78 -8.58 -3.44 -3.21
CA LYS A 78 -8.96 -2.96 -4.53
C LYS A 78 -7.80 -3.05 -5.52
N LEU A 79 -6.59 -2.65 -5.10
CA LEU A 79 -5.41 -2.74 -5.95
C LEU A 79 -5.01 -4.19 -6.21
N LEU A 80 -4.96 -5.03 -5.17
CA LEU A 80 -4.65 -6.45 -5.35
C LEU A 80 -5.61 -7.12 -6.34
N LYS A 81 -6.92 -6.82 -6.26
CA LYS A 81 -7.92 -7.30 -7.22
C LYS A 81 -7.69 -6.75 -8.64
N LYS A 82 -7.36 -5.47 -8.78
CA LYS A 82 -7.06 -4.83 -10.08
C LYS A 82 -5.94 -5.57 -10.82
N TYR A 83 -4.92 -6.03 -10.10
CA TYR A 83 -3.79 -6.76 -10.67
C TYR A 83 -3.94 -8.29 -10.58
N GLY A 84 -5.11 -8.81 -10.19
CA GLY A 84 -5.37 -10.25 -10.11
C GLY A 84 -4.60 -10.98 -9.00
N CYS A 85 -4.02 -10.24 -8.04
CA CYS A 85 -3.33 -10.81 -6.90
C CYS A 85 -4.31 -11.42 -5.90
N ALA A 86 -3.91 -12.51 -5.25
CA ALA A 86 -4.70 -13.18 -4.21
C ALA A 86 -3.83 -13.50 -3.00
N VAL A 87 -4.38 -13.37 -1.79
CA VAL A 87 -3.71 -13.85 -0.57
C VAL A 87 -4.13 -15.29 -0.35
N ASP A 88 -3.15 -16.19 -0.24
CA ASP A 88 -3.36 -17.54 0.24
C ASP A 88 -3.19 -17.58 1.76
N TRP A 89 -4.31 -17.69 2.48
CA TRP A 89 -4.33 -17.72 3.94
C TRP A 89 -3.78 -19.02 4.53
N SER A 90 -3.70 -20.09 3.73
CA SER A 90 -3.16 -21.37 4.20
C SER A 90 -1.64 -21.38 4.21
N THR A 91 -1.01 -20.67 3.28
CA THR A 91 0.46 -20.59 3.15
C THR A 91 1.04 -19.22 3.52
N GLU A 92 0.19 -18.26 3.88
CA GLU A 92 0.56 -16.87 4.16
C GLU A 92 1.29 -16.18 2.99
N GLU A 93 0.98 -16.58 1.77
CA GLU A 93 1.64 -16.13 0.56
C GLU A 93 0.73 -15.19 -0.26
N LEU A 94 1.33 -14.14 -0.82
CA LEU A 94 0.68 -13.37 -1.87
C LEU A 94 0.95 -14.05 -3.21
N LYS A 95 -0.12 -14.53 -3.84
CA LYS A 95 -0.16 -15.03 -5.22
C LYS A 95 -0.21 -13.85 -6.17
N ILE A 96 0.83 -13.68 -6.96
CA ILE A 96 0.91 -12.63 -7.98
C ILE A 96 0.87 -13.31 -9.36
N PRO A 97 -0.10 -12.97 -10.23
CA PRO A 97 -0.13 -13.51 -11.58
C PRO A 97 1.03 -12.95 -12.40
N PHE A 98 1.76 -13.82 -13.08
CA PHE A 98 2.86 -13.47 -13.98
C PHE A 98 2.92 -14.44 -15.15
N ASN A 99 2.59 -13.99 -16.37
CA ASN A 99 2.64 -14.79 -17.60
C ASN A 99 2.09 -16.23 -17.40
N GLU A 100 0.84 -16.34 -16.93
CA GLU A 100 0.14 -17.61 -16.65
C GLU A 100 0.70 -18.46 -15.50
N LYS A 101 1.72 -17.97 -14.78
CA LYS A 101 2.28 -18.59 -13.58
C LYS A 101 1.94 -17.76 -12.34
N ILE A 102 1.75 -18.45 -11.22
CA ILE A 102 1.55 -17.83 -9.91
C ILE A 102 2.89 -17.82 -9.19
N ILE A 103 3.38 -16.64 -8.82
CA ILE A 103 4.57 -16.49 -7.98
C ILE A 103 4.12 -16.20 -6.56
N LEU A 104 4.74 -16.89 -5.60
CA LEU A 104 4.46 -16.78 -4.17
C LEU A 104 5.51 -15.85 -3.54
N SER A 105 5.05 -14.77 -2.92
CA SER A 105 5.92 -13.88 -2.15
C SER A 105 5.72 -14.15 -0.65
N ARG A 106 6.76 -14.64 0.02
CA ARG A 106 6.78 -14.79 1.49
C ARG A 106 7.32 -13.53 2.12
N SER A 107 6.44 -12.78 2.78
CA SER A 107 6.64 -11.71 3.77
C SER A 107 5.44 -10.75 3.67
N LEU A 108 4.25 -11.21 4.05
CA LEU A 108 3.07 -10.35 4.15
C LEU A 108 2.81 -10.06 5.63
N CYS A 109 3.09 -8.83 6.09
CA CYS A 109 2.58 -8.37 7.38
C CYS A 109 1.11 -8.01 7.19
N ILE A 110 0.22 -8.99 7.34
CA ILE A 110 -1.23 -8.76 7.24
C ILE A 110 -1.73 -8.35 8.63
N ARG A 111 -2.05 -7.07 8.79
CA ARG A 111 -2.88 -6.62 9.91
C ARG A 111 -4.33 -6.62 9.45
N SER A 112 -5.07 -7.69 9.77
CA SER A 112 -6.51 -7.69 9.62
C SER A 112 -7.13 -6.82 10.73
N ARG A 113 -8.15 -6.02 10.38
CA ARG A 113 -9.04 -5.42 11.36
C ARG A 113 -10.16 -6.40 11.66
N THR A 114 -10.20 -6.91 12.89
CA THR A 114 -11.44 -7.40 13.47
C THR A 114 -12.20 -6.18 13.99
N SER A 115 -13.26 -5.78 13.27
CA SER A 115 -14.25 -4.84 13.82
C SER A 115 -15.08 -5.62 14.84
N SER A 116 -14.73 -5.55 16.11
CA SER A 116 -15.63 -5.92 17.20
C SER A 116 -16.79 -4.92 17.19
N ARG A 117 -18.01 -5.42 17.07
CA ARG A 117 -19.24 -4.63 17.21
C ARG A 117 -19.41 -4.10 18.63
#